data_AF-A0A7K5Q7R4-F1
#
_entry.id   AF-A0A7K5Q7R4-F1
#
_cell.length_a   1.000
_cell.length_b   1.000
_cell.length_c   1.000
_cell.angle_alpha   90.00
_cell.angle_beta   90.00
_cell.angle_gamma   90.00
#
_symmetry.space_group_name_H-M   'P 1'
#
loop_
_entity.id
_entity.type
_entity.pdbx_description
1 polymer ?
#
loop_
_entity_poly.entity_id
_entity_poly.type
_entity_poly.pdbx_seq_one_letter_code
_entity_poly.pdbx_strand_id
1 'polypeptide(L)'
;MAAPLRRALLALGPARSPLPVPAPARPYRADPLRRRPGPAPADPEDARAAARRFGRFGEASGVEPGRLWPNPEQLREAEAEEREWDPPLRAVEAALDQREREEARLRTEREQRIARSLAAMPARVAAWRKEREAARERARADSERRRRLLAQAGLGELPGTGSSSGRASGRAQELLDELERQRRREEKRRRRQQREEAARSALAEAEAAAAARPLPGAAPES
;
A
#
# COMPACT_ATOMS: atom_id res chain seq x y z
N MET A 1 -105.73 -4.64 -111.27
CA MET A 1 -105.29 -6.02 -110.96
C MET A 1 -104.07 -5.86 -110.05
N ALA A 2 -103.96 -6.33 -108.81
CA ALA A 2 -104.74 -7.22 -107.97
C ALA A 2 -104.52 -6.82 -106.48
N ALA A 3 -105.40 -7.28 -105.61
CA ALA A 3 -105.47 -6.97 -104.18
C ALA A 3 -104.63 -7.99 -103.32
N PRO A 4 -104.63 -7.94 -101.97
CA PRO A 4 -103.45 -8.12 -101.09
C PRO A 4 -103.50 -9.38 -100.18
N LEU A 5 -102.40 -9.75 -99.49
CA LEU A 5 -102.44 -10.73 -98.38
C LEU A 5 -101.45 -10.49 -97.22
N ARG A 6 -102.04 -10.04 -96.09
CA ARG A 6 -101.84 -10.30 -94.65
C ARG A 6 -100.68 -11.18 -94.10
N ARG A 7 -100.10 -10.73 -92.96
CA ARG A 7 -99.97 -11.41 -91.62
C ARG A 7 -98.96 -10.60 -90.77
N ALA A 8 -99.28 -9.94 -89.64
CA ALA A 8 -99.83 -10.33 -88.33
C ALA A 8 -98.87 -11.16 -87.44
N LEU A 9 -98.75 -10.75 -86.16
CA LEU A 9 -98.19 -11.43 -84.95
C LEU A 9 -96.68 -11.17 -84.70
N LEU A 10 -96.16 -10.71 -83.54
CA LEU A 10 -96.61 -10.69 -82.14
C LEU A 10 -95.98 -9.54 -81.34
N ALA A 11 -96.79 -8.95 -80.45
CA ALA A 11 -96.33 -8.20 -79.29
C ALA A 11 -95.95 -9.19 -78.17
N LEU A 12 -94.77 -9.01 -77.56
CA LEU A 12 -94.43 -9.56 -76.24
C LEU A 12 -93.37 -8.65 -75.62
N GLY A 13 -93.81 -7.80 -74.69
CA GLY A 13 -92.93 -7.11 -73.77
C GLY A 13 -92.38 -8.09 -72.71
N PRO A 14 -91.19 -7.85 -72.15
CA PRO A 14 -90.64 -8.70 -71.11
C PRO A 14 -91.37 -8.49 -69.78
N ALA A 15 -91.82 -9.60 -69.19
CA ALA A 15 -92.38 -9.68 -67.85
C ALA A 15 -91.30 -9.38 -66.80
N ARG A 16 -91.60 -8.46 -65.87
CA ARG A 16 -90.80 -8.23 -64.65
C ARG A 16 -91.07 -9.35 -63.65
N SER A 17 -90.07 -10.19 -63.36
CA SER A 17 -90.04 -11.05 -62.17
C SER A 17 -89.43 -10.28 -60.99
N PRO A 18 -90.05 -10.27 -59.79
CA PRO A 18 -89.45 -9.67 -58.60
C PRO A 18 -88.70 -10.78 -57.83
N LEU A 19 -87.38 -10.85 -58.00
CA LEU A 19 -86.51 -11.54 -57.04
C LEU A 19 -85.55 -10.51 -56.44
N PRO A 20 -85.37 -10.48 -55.10
CA PRO A 20 -84.46 -9.53 -54.48
C PRO A 20 -83.01 -9.92 -54.82
N VAL A 21 -82.30 -9.02 -55.49
CA VAL A 21 -80.86 -9.13 -55.75
C VAL A 21 -80.12 -8.96 -54.43
N PRO A 22 -79.17 -9.84 -54.04
CA PRO A 22 -78.36 -9.63 -52.85
C PRO A 22 -77.51 -8.36 -53.01
N ALA A 23 -77.47 -7.52 -51.96
CA ALA A 23 -76.68 -6.30 -51.96
C ALA A 23 -75.19 -6.60 -52.28
N PRO A 24 -74.52 -5.76 -53.09
CA PRO A 24 -73.11 -5.99 -53.42
C PRO A 24 -72.25 -5.91 -52.15
N ALA A 25 -71.38 -6.90 -51.96
CA ALA A 25 -70.38 -6.91 -50.90
C ALA A 25 -69.55 -5.61 -50.94
N ARG A 26 -69.42 -4.92 -49.81
CA ARG A 26 -68.64 -3.68 -49.71
C ARG A 26 -67.19 -3.97 -50.15
N PRO A 27 -66.60 -3.17 -51.07
CA PRO A 27 -65.20 -3.37 -51.43
C PRO A 27 -64.32 -3.10 -50.20
N TYR A 28 -63.49 -4.08 -49.84
CA TYR A 28 -62.47 -3.91 -48.81
C TYR A 28 -61.45 -2.87 -49.29
N ARG A 29 -61.47 -1.68 -48.68
CA ARG A 29 -60.38 -0.71 -48.78
C ARG A 29 -59.45 -0.95 -47.61
N ALA A 30 -58.25 -1.44 -47.90
CA ALA A 30 -57.18 -1.51 -46.91
C ALA A 30 -56.83 -0.10 -46.43
N ASP A 31 -56.57 0.04 -45.14
CA ASP A 31 -56.07 1.29 -44.58
C ASP A 31 -54.73 1.68 -45.22
N PRO A 32 -54.48 2.97 -45.43
CA PRO A 32 -53.21 3.42 -45.99
C PRO A 32 -52.04 2.98 -45.10
N LEU A 33 -50.94 2.55 -45.74
CA LEU A 33 -49.71 2.20 -45.05
C LEU A 33 -49.23 3.39 -44.21
N ARG A 34 -48.97 3.14 -42.92
CA ARG A 34 -48.40 4.15 -42.01
C ARG A 34 -47.00 4.52 -42.48
N ARG A 35 -46.87 5.68 -43.14
CA ARG A 35 -45.57 6.25 -43.48
C ARG A 35 -44.92 6.79 -42.21
N ARG A 36 -43.60 6.68 -42.12
CA ARG A 36 -42.87 7.37 -41.05
C ARG A 36 -43.09 8.88 -41.20
N PRO A 37 -43.48 9.58 -40.12
CA PRO A 37 -43.56 11.03 -40.16
C PRO A 37 -42.19 11.62 -40.49
N GLY A 38 -42.19 12.77 -41.16
CA GLY A 38 -40.99 13.56 -41.40
C GLY A 38 -40.30 13.99 -40.09
N PRO A 39 -39.11 14.60 -40.16
CA PRO A 39 -38.37 15.00 -38.98
C PRO A 39 -39.24 15.92 -38.10
N ALA A 40 -39.48 15.52 -36.85
CA ALA A 40 -40.15 16.36 -35.86
C ALA A 40 -39.31 17.62 -35.61
N PRO A 41 -39.88 18.78 -35.27
CA PRO A 41 -39.10 19.93 -34.81
C PRO A 41 -38.29 19.55 -33.56
N ALA A 42 -37.01 19.93 -33.49
CA ALA A 42 -36.23 19.86 -32.24
C ALA A 42 -36.20 21.24 -31.67
N ASP A 43 -35.90 21.30 -30.38
CA ASP A 43 -35.42 22.50 -29.75
C ASP A 43 -34.25 23.04 -30.57
N PRO A 44 -34.38 24.26 -31.12
CA PRO A 44 -33.36 24.84 -31.97
C PRO A 44 -32.08 25.14 -31.20
N GLU A 45 -32.09 25.05 -29.87
CA GLU A 45 -30.95 25.32 -28.98
C GLU A 45 -30.11 24.07 -28.65
N ASP A 46 -30.65 22.86 -28.84
CA ASP A 46 -29.89 21.62 -28.57
C ASP A 46 -28.97 21.27 -29.75
N ALA A 47 -27.69 21.63 -29.62
CA ALA A 47 -26.63 21.32 -30.59
C ALA A 47 -26.49 19.80 -30.85
N ARG A 48 -26.75 18.96 -29.84
CA ARG A 48 -26.66 17.51 -29.97
C ARG A 48 -27.81 16.94 -30.79
N ALA A 49 -29.03 17.45 -30.60
CA ALA A 49 -30.16 17.09 -31.45
C ALA A 49 -29.97 17.56 -32.89
N ALA A 50 -29.40 18.76 -33.09
CA ALA A 50 -29.06 19.29 -34.41
C ALA A 50 -28.03 18.41 -35.13
N ALA A 51 -26.94 18.03 -34.46
CA ALA A 51 -25.91 17.12 -34.99
C ALA A 51 -26.47 15.75 -35.36
N ARG A 52 -27.35 15.18 -34.52
CA ARG A 52 -28.01 13.89 -34.82
C ARG A 52 -28.91 13.95 -36.06
N ARG A 53 -29.55 15.10 -36.33
CA ARG A 53 -30.39 15.28 -37.53
C ARG A 53 -29.54 15.44 -38.77
N PHE A 54 -28.52 16.28 -38.68
CA PHE A 54 -27.57 16.48 -39.77
C PHE A 54 -26.89 15.15 -40.15
N GLY A 55 -26.49 14.32 -39.17
CA GLY A 55 -25.96 12.98 -39.44
C GLY A 55 -26.97 12.00 -40.06
N ARG A 56 -28.28 12.21 -39.91
CA ARG A 56 -29.35 11.34 -40.46
C ARG A 56 -29.84 11.77 -41.83
N PHE A 57 -29.95 13.08 -42.06
CA PHE A 57 -30.60 13.66 -43.24
C PHE A 57 -29.66 14.55 -44.06
N GLY A 58 -28.41 14.75 -43.62
CA GLY A 58 -27.45 15.63 -44.28
C GLY A 58 -27.94 17.07 -44.33
N GLU A 59 -27.61 17.78 -45.41
CA GLU A 59 -28.03 19.16 -45.67
C GLU A 59 -29.56 19.32 -45.74
N ALA A 60 -30.29 18.26 -46.08
CA ALA A 60 -31.76 18.28 -46.08
C ALA A 60 -32.35 18.48 -44.67
N SER A 61 -31.55 18.38 -43.60
CA SER A 61 -31.99 18.75 -42.25
C SER A 61 -32.05 20.26 -42.01
N GLY A 62 -31.49 21.08 -42.91
CA GLY A 62 -31.45 22.55 -42.76
C GLY A 62 -30.61 23.03 -41.57
N VAL A 63 -29.66 22.20 -41.09
CA VAL A 63 -28.76 22.57 -39.99
C VAL A 63 -27.49 23.13 -40.60
N GLU A 64 -27.09 24.33 -40.17
CA GLU A 64 -25.83 24.96 -40.56
C GLU A 64 -24.62 24.12 -40.10
N PRO A 65 -23.74 23.66 -41.00
CA PRO A 65 -22.60 22.80 -40.64
C PRO A 65 -21.63 23.46 -39.67
N GLY A 66 -21.46 24.79 -39.75
CA GLY A 66 -20.57 25.54 -38.85
C GLY A 66 -20.98 25.47 -37.38
N ARG A 67 -22.27 25.25 -37.09
CA ARG A 67 -22.81 25.12 -35.73
C ARG A 67 -22.49 23.78 -35.07
N LEU A 68 -22.06 22.79 -35.85
CA LEU A 68 -21.74 21.45 -35.36
C LEU A 68 -20.39 21.39 -34.66
N TRP A 69 -19.50 22.33 -34.97
CA TRP A 69 -18.20 22.45 -34.33
C TRP A 69 -18.33 23.15 -32.98
N PRO A 70 -17.46 22.82 -32.01
CA PRO A 70 -17.43 23.51 -30.73
C PRO A 70 -17.24 25.02 -30.89
N ASN A 71 -17.86 25.78 -30.01
CA ASN A 71 -17.60 27.21 -29.92
C ASN A 71 -16.15 27.45 -29.43
N PRO A 72 -15.53 28.61 -29.72
CA PRO A 72 -14.16 28.90 -29.28
C PRO A 72 -13.95 28.78 -27.76
N GLU A 73 -14.99 29.05 -26.95
CA GLU A 73 -14.94 28.86 -25.50
C GLU A 73 -14.92 27.39 -25.11
N GLN A 74 -15.81 26.58 -25.69
CA GLN A 74 -15.86 25.13 -25.49
C GLN A 74 -14.57 24.44 -25.95
N LEU A 75 -13.95 24.93 -27.03
CA LEU A 75 -12.66 24.42 -27.50
C LEU A 75 -11.55 24.72 -26.49
N ARG A 76 -11.50 25.92 -25.91
CA ARG A 76 -10.52 26.28 -24.89
C ARG A 76 -10.69 25.47 -23.60
N GLU A 77 -11.94 25.24 -23.19
CA GLU A 77 -12.25 24.37 -22.04
C GLU A 77 -11.77 22.93 -22.31
N ALA A 78 -12.08 22.37 -23.48
CA ALA A 78 -11.63 21.04 -23.87
C ALA A 78 -10.10 20.92 -23.96
N GLU A 79 -9.41 21.92 -24.53
CA GLU A 79 -7.94 21.96 -24.57
C GLU A 79 -7.33 22.08 -23.16
N ALA A 80 -7.98 22.81 -22.25
CA ALA A 80 -7.52 22.93 -20.87
C ALA A 80 -7.68 21.61 -20.11
N GLU A 81 -8.82 20.93 -20.28
CA GLU A 81 -9.05 19.60 -19.71
C GLU A 81 -8.05 18.57 -20.26
N GLU A 82 -7.81 18.54 -21.57
CA GLU A 82 -6.82 17.65 -22.19
C GLU A 82 -5.42 17.91 -21.63
N ARG A 83 -5.00 19.18 -21.49
CA ARG A 83 -3.68 19.48 -20.94
C ARG A 83 -3.50 19.07 -19.48
N GLU A 84 -4.58 19.12 -18.69
CA GLU A 84 -4.56 18.73 -17.28
C GLU A 84 -4.52 17.21 -17.12
N TRP A 85 -5.35 16.49 -17.89
CA TRP A 85 -5.53 15.05 -17.72
C TRP A 85 -4.65 14.19 -18.63
N ASP A 86 -4.34 14.68 -19.83
CA ASP A 86 -3.57 14.00 -20.87
C ASP A 86 -2.25 14.75 -21.16
N PRO A 87 -1.23 14.56 -20.30
CA PRO A 87 0.05 15.23 -20.47
C PRO A 87 0.73 14.82 -21.79
N PRO A 88 1.60 15.68 -22.35
CA PRO A 88 2.32 15.35 -23.57
C PRO A 88 3.26 14.17 -23.35
N LEU A 89 3.45 13.34 -24.37
CA LEU A 89 4.28 12.13 -24.30
C LEU A 89 5.68 12.38 -23.70
N ARG A 90 6.31 13.50 -24.06
CA ARG A 90 7.63 13.90 -23.53
C ARG A 90 7.65 14.08 -22.01
N ALA A 91 6.58 14.59 -21.42
CA ALA A 91 6.48 14.75 -19.98
C ALA A 91 6.36 13.38 -19.29
N VAL A 92 5.61 12.46 -19.89
CA VAL A 92 5.46 11.09 -19.39
C VAL A 92 6.79 10.33 -19.48
N GLU A 93 7.49 10.41 -20.61
CA GLU A 93 8.84 9.82 -20.79
C GLU A 93 9.81 10.34 -19.73
N ALA A 94 9.87 11.65 -19.51
CA ALA A 94 10.75 12.24 -18.50
C ALA A 94 10.41 11.80 -17.08
N ALA A 95 9.12 11.65 -16.75
CA ALA A 95 8.69 11.17 -15.44
C ALA A 95 9.06 9.68 -15.22
N LEU A 96 8.94 8.85 -16.27
CA LEU A 96 9.36 7.45 -16.22
C LEU A 96 10.88 7.34 -16.05
N ASP A 97 11.66 8.08 -16.83
CA ASP A 97 13.13 8.13 -16.71
C ASP A 97 13.58 8.52 -15.29
N GLN A 98 12.90 9.49 -14.67
CA GLN A 98 13.19 9.90 -13.29
C GLN A 98 12.90 8.78 -12.30
N ARG A 99 11.73 8.14 -12.41
CA ARG A 99 11.35 7.00 -11.55
C ARG A 99 12.32 5.84 -11.69
N GLU A 100 12.72 5.49 -12.90
CA GLU A 100 13.68 4.41 -13.14
C GLU A 100 15.05 4.70 -12.51
N ARG A 101 15.51 5.95 -12.59
CA ARG A 101 16.77 6.37 -11.95
C ARG A 101 16.69 6.30 -10.42
N GLU A 102 15.57 6.71 -9.84
CA GLU A 102 15.34 6.61 -8.39
C GLU A 102 15.29 5.16 -7.93
N GLU A 103 14.55 4.30 -8.64
CA GLU A 103 14.51 2.88 -8.36
C GLU A 103 15.89 2.22 -8.47
N ALA A 104 16.65 2.55 -9.52
CA ALA A 104 18.01 2.07 -9.69
C ALA A 104 18.91 2.50 -8.53
N ARG A 105 18.84 3.76 -8.10
CA ARG A 105 19.57 4.25 -6.92
C ARG A 105 19.20 3.47 -5.67
N LEU A 106 17.92 3.32 -5.36
CA LEU A 106 17.45 2.58 -4.19
C LEU A 106 17.89 1.11 -4.22
N ARG A 107 17.88 0.46 -5.40
CA ARG A 107 18.40 -0.90 -5.57
C ARG A 107 19.89 -0.96 -5.25
N THR A 108 20.70 -0.07 -5.82
CA THR A 108 22.14 -0.05 -5.55
C THR A 108 22.47 0.23 -4.08
N GLU A 109 21.77 1.16 -3.42
CA GLU A 109 21.95 1.45 -2.00
C GLU A 109 21.61 0.23 -1.12
N ARG A 110 20.51 -0.46 -1.45
CA ARG A 110 20.11 -1.70 -0.79
C ARG A 110 21.18 -2.77 -0.96
N GLU A 111 21.66 -2.98 -2.18
CA GLU A 111 22.72 -3.95 -2.48
C GLU A 111 24.01 -3.63 -1.72
N GLN A 112 24.44 -2.37 -1.70
CA GLN A 112 25.60 -1.93 -0.93
C GLN A 112 25.43 -2.14 0.57
N ARG A 113 24.24 -1.90 1.12
CA ARG A 113 23.94 -2.19 2.53
C ARG A 113 24.01 -3.68 2.83
N ILE A 114 23.47 -4.52 1.95
CA ILE A 114 23.53 -5.97 2.07
C ILE A 114 24.99 -6.43 1.98
N ALA A 115 25.75 -5.97 0.99
CA ALA A 115 27.16 -6.31 0.82
C ALA A 115 28.01 -5.94 2.04
N ARG A 116 27.84 -4.72 2.59
CA ARG A 116 28.52 -4.31 3.83
C ARG A 116 28.15 -5.20 5.02
N SER A 117 26.87 -5.57 5.13
CA SER A 117 26.38 -6.43 6.21
C SER A 117 26.90 -7.86 6.09
N LEU A 118 26.95 -8.40 4.86
CA LEU A 118 27.51 -9.71 4.55
C LEU A 118 29.02 -9.74 4.79
N ALA A 119 29.75 -8.68 4.44
CA ALA A 119 31.18 -8.56 4.72
C ALA A 119 31.49 -8.54 6.23
N ALA A 120 30.63 -7.90 7.03
CA ALA A 120 30.78 -7.87 8.50
C ALA A 120 30.30 -9.16 9.19
N MET A 121 29.54 -10.02 8.50
CA MET A 121 28.90 -11.19 9.10
C MET A 121 29.90 -12.23 9.62
N PRO A 122 30.98 -12.63 8.90
CA PRO A 122 31.95 -13.59 9.42
C PRO A 122 32.60 -13.17 10.74
N ALA A 123 32.93 -11.88 10.88
CA ALA A 123 33.50 -11.34 12.12
C ALA A 123 32.49 -11.42 13.28
N ARG A 124 31.22 -11.09 13.03
CA ARG A 124 30.14 -11.20 14.02
C ARG A 124 29.90 -12.66 14.44
N VAL A 125 29.92 -13.60 13.50
CA VAL A 125 29.77 -15.03 13.79
C VAL A 125 30.95 -15.54 14.63
N ALA A 126 32.17 -15.11 14.33
CA ALA A 126 33.35 -15.46 15.13
C ALA A 126 33.25 -14.91 16.56
N ALA A 127 32.83 -13.65 16.73
CA ALA A 127 32.61 -13.06 18.05
C ALA A 127 31.54 -13.83 18.83
N TRP A 128 30.40 -14.13 18.21
CA TRP A 128 29.33 -14.91 18.83
C TRP A 128 29.78 -16.33 19.25
N ARG A 129 30.57 -17.01 18.41
CA ARG A 129 31.14 -18.33 18.77
C ARG A 129 32.02 -18.24 20.02
N LYS A 130 32.91 -17.24 20.07
CA LYS A 130 33.77 -16.99 21.24
C LYS A 130 32.96 -16.68 22.49
N GLU A 131 31.94 -15.84 22.40
CA GLU A 131 31.04 -15.54 23.52
C GLU A 131 30.34 -16.80 24.03
N ARG A 132 29.89 -17.67 23.11
CA ARG A 132 29.21 -18.91 23.45
C ARG A 132 30.14 -19.92 24.13
N GLU A 133 31.40 -20.00 23.70
CA GLU A 133 32.43 -20.81 24.37
C GLU A 133 32.77 -20.26 25.75
N ALA A 134 32.99 -18.95 25.87
CA ALA A 134 33.23 -18.29 27.16
C ALA A 134 32.04 -18.49 28.13
N ALA A 135 30.80 -18.44 27.63
CA ALA A 135 29.62 -18.71 28.45
C ALA A 135 29.58 -20.19 28.92
N ARG A 136 29.97 -21.14 28.08
CA ARG A 136 30.08 -22.56 28.45
C ARG A 136 31.18 -22.78 29.50
N GLU A 137 32.33 -22.15 29.34
CA GLU A 137 33.42 -22.23 30.32
C GLU A 137 33.01 -21.64 31.66
N ARG A 138 32.33 -20.48 31.67
CA ARG A 138 31.77 -19.90 32.90
C ARG A 138 30.77 -20.84 33.56
N ALA A 139 29.85 -21.43 32.78
CA ALA A 139 28.90 -22.39 33.32
C ALA A 139 29.58 -23.63 33.91
N ARG A 140 30.65 -24.14 33.27
CA ARG A 140 31.48 -25.23 33.81
C ARG A 140 32.16 -24.82 35.11
N ALA A 141 32.83 -23.68 35.12
CA ALA A 141 33.49 -23.14 36.31
C ALA A 141 32.50 -22.92 37.47
N ASP A 142 31.30 -22.42 37.18
CA ASP A 142 30.24 -22.26 38.17
C ASP A 142 29.72 -23.61 38.67
N SER A 143 29.57 -24.61 37.79
CA SER A 143 29.18 -25.96 38.18
C SER A 143 30.25 -26.64 39.06
N GLU A 144 31.53 -26.48 38.72
CA GLU A 144 32.65 -26.98 39.52
C GLU A 144 32.75 -26.25 40.84
N ARG A 145 32.57 -24.93 40.85
CA ARG A 145 32.52 -24.13 42.07
C ARG A 145 31.36 -24.59 42.97
N ARG A 146 30.17 -24.78 42.41
CA ARG A 146 29.00 -25.32 43.13
C ARG A 146 29.31 -26.71 43.69
N ARG A 147 29.92 -27.60 42.89
CA ARG A 147 30.32 -28.95 43.33
C ARG A 147 31.34 -28.90 44.48
N ARG A 148 32.36 -28.04 44.39
CA ARG A 148 33.35 -27.84 45.47
C ARG A 148 32.70 -27.36 46.76
N LEU A 149 31.75 -26.43 46.66
CA LEU A 149 31.03 -25.90 47.82
C LEU A 149 30.08 -26.93 48.44
N LEU A 150 29.40 -27.73 47.63
CA LEU A 150 28.61 -28.86 48.10
C LEU A 150 29.47 -29.91 48.82
N ALA A 151 30.67 -30.19 48.30
CA ALA A 151 31.63 -31.11 48.94
C ALA A 151 32.16 -30.55 50.28
N GLN A 152 32.51 -29.26 50.35
CA GLN A 152 32.93 -28.60 51.59
C GLN A 152 31.83 -28.58 52.66
N ALA A 153 30.57 -28.46 52.25
CA ALA A 153 29.42 -28.55 53.14
C ALA A 153 29.08 -29.99 53.60
N GLY A 154 29.87 -30.99 53.19
CA GLY A 154 29.61 -32.40 53.50
C GLY A 154 28.42 -33.02 52.76
N LEU A 155 27.90 -32.33 51.74
CA LEU A 155 26.77 -32.73 50.89
C LEU A 155 27.25 -33.30 49.53
N GLY A 156 28.52 -33.71 49.45
CA GLY A 156 29.24 -34.02 48.20
C GLY A 156 28.90 -35.35 47.53
N GLU A 157 28.17 -36.23 48.21
CA GLU A 157 27.69 -37.49 47.65
C GLU A 157 26.18 -37.47 47.55
N LEU A 158 25.65 -37.16 46.37
CA LEU A 158 24.30 -37.54 46.00
C LEU A 158 24.24 -37.73 44.48
N PRO A 159 24.54 -38.93 43.98
CA PRO A 159 23.96 -39.39 42.73
C PRO A 159 22.95 -40.50 43.02
N GLY A 160 21.67 -40.23 42.72
CA GLY A 160 20.67 -41.28 42.51
C GLY A 160 19.57 -41.39 43.57
N THR A 161 18.35 -41.09 43.12
CA THR A 161 17.10 -41.75 43.55
C THR A 161 16.71 -41.69 45.04
N GLY A 162 15.77 -40.79 45.38
CA GLY A 162 14.92 -40.95 46.58
C GLY A 162 14.96 -39.79 47.58
N SER A 163 14.10 -38.79 47.36
CA SER A 163 13.40 -38.01 48.40
C SER A 163 14.13 -37.14 49.44
N SER A 164 15.45 -36.92 49.40
CA SER A 164 16.11 -35.89 50.27
C SER A 164 16.61 -34.63 49.53
N SER A 165 16.46 -34.59 48.20
CA SER A 165 17.03 -33.56 47.32
C SER A 165 16.54 -32.12 47.55
N GLY A 166 15.39 -31.88 48.19
CA GLY A 166 14.81 -30.54 48.35
C GLY A 166 15.37 -29.72 49.52
N ARG A 167 15.60 -30.35 50.68
CA ARG A 167 16.10 -29.65 51.88
C ARG A 167 17.62 -29.45 51.89
N ALA A 168 18.36 -30.43 51.35
CA ALA A 168 19.82 -30.32 51.21
C ALA A 168 20.22 -29.32 50.11
N SER A 169 19.46 -29.23 49.02
CA SER A 169 19.67 -28.20 47.99
C SER A 169 19.34 -26.79 48.49
N GLY A 170 18.31 -26.63 49.34
CA GLY A 170 17.99 -25.35 49.98
C GLY A 170 19.10 -24.82 50.89
N ARG A 171 19.63 -25.66 51.79
CA ARG A 171 20.79 -25.27 52.65
C ARG A 171 22.04 -24.94 51.83
N ALA A 172 22.28 -25.67 50.74
CA ALA A 172 23.38 -25.38 49.84
C ALA A 172 23.21 -24.06 49.07
N GLN A 173 21.97 -23.72 48.68
CA GLN A 173 21.63 -22.45 48.06
C GLN A 173 21.80 -21.28 49.04
N GLU A 174 21.36 -21.44 50.29
CA GLU A 174 21.56 -20.44 51.36
C GLU A 174 23.06 -20.14 51.59
N LEU A 175 23.91 -21.18 51.65
CA LEU A 175 25.37 -21.01 51.78
C LEU A 175 26.00 -20.32 50.56
N LEU A 176 25.51 -20.59 49.34
CA LEU A 176 25.94 -19.89 48.13
C LEU A 176 25.57 -18.40 48.17
N ASP A 177 24.35 -18.10 48.60
CA ASP A 177 23.85 -16.73 48.72
C ASP A 177 24.59 -15.95 49.82
N GLU A 178 24.93 -16.59 50.94
CA GLU A 178 25.73 -16.00 52.01
C GLU A 178 27.15 -15.64 51.54
N LEU A 179 27.83 -16.53 50.82
CA LEU A 179 29.14 -16.26 50.23
C LEU A 179 29.06 -15.15 49.17
N GLU A 180 28.00 -15.08 48.37
CA GLU A 180 27.79 -13.98 47.42
C GLU A 180 27.58 -12.65 48.15
N ARG A 181 26.79 -12.64 49.24
CA ARG A 181 26.61 -11.45 50.09
C ARG A 181 27.92 -11.02 50.73
N GLN A 182 28.76 -11.95 51.20
CA GLN A 182 30.08 -11.64 51.75
C GLN A 182 30.99 -11.02 50.68
N ARG A 183 31.08 -11.61 49.48
CA ARG A 183 31.87 -11.05 48.37
C ARG A 183 31.39 -9.66 47.94
N ARG A 184 30.07 -9.44 47.83
CA ARG A 184 29.48 -8.12 47.52
C ARG A 184 29.80 -7.09 48.62
N ARG A 185 29.86 -7.51 49.90
CA ARG A 185 30.25 -6.63 51.02
C ARG A 185 31.73 -6.27 50.95
N GLU A 186 32.60 -7.25 50.68
CA GLU A 186 34.04 -7.03 50.51
C GLU A 186 34.36 -6.14 49.31
N GLU A 187 33.71 -6.35 48.17
CA GLU A 187 33.88 -5.52 46.98
C GLU A 187 33.42 -4.08 47.23
N LYS A 188 32.29 -3.88 47.91
CA LYS A 188 31.84 -2.55 48.33
C LYS A 188 32.83 -1.89 49.29
N ARG A 189 33.44 -2.65 50.21
CA ARG A 189 34.48 -2.15 51.12
C ARG A 189 35.75 -1.76 50.36
N ARG A 190 36.24 -2.62 49.47
CA ARG A 190 37.40 -2.32 48.60
C ARG A 190 37.15 -1.10 47.71
N ARG A 191 35.96 -0.97 47.12
CA ARG A 191 35.59 0.20 46.32
C ARG A 191 35.51 1.49 47.15
N ARG A 192 35.11 1.40 48.42
CA ARG A 192 35.14 2.55 49.36
C ARG A 192 36.56 2.91 49.74
N GLN A 193 37.40 1.93 50.07
CA GLN A 193 38.82 2.13 50.37
C GLN A 193 39.55 2.76 49.19
N GLN A 194 39.36 2.26 47.96
CA GLN A 194 39.94 2.87 46.75
C GLN A 194 39.48 4.31 46.53
N ARG A 195 38.24 4.66 46.89
CA ARG A 195 37.74 6.05 46.81
C ARG A 195 38.35 6.93 47.89
N GLU A 196 38.51 6.41 49.10
CA GLU A 196 39.16 7.11 50.21
C GLU A 196 40.66 7.29 49.96
N GLU A 197 41.33 6.28 49.40
CA GLU A 197 42.73 6.33 48.98
C GLU A 197 42.91 7.32 47.82
N ALA A 198 42.02 7.32 46.81
CA ALA A 198 42.05 8.31 45.74
C ALA A 198 41.75 9.73 46.23
N ALA A 199 40.88 9.90 47.23
CA ALA A 199 40.62 11.19 47.86
C ALA A 199 41.83 11.65 48.71
N ARG A 200 42.47 10.74 49.44
CA ARG A 200 43.68 11.02 50.22
C ARG A 200 44.88 11.32 49.32
N SER A 201 45.03 10.63 48.18
CA SER A 201 46.06 10.93 47.20
C SER A 201 45.80 12.28 46.54
N ALA A 202 44.54 12.59 46.18
CA ALA A 202 44.18 13.91 45.65
C ALA A 202 44.41 15.05 46.66
N LEU A 203 44.15 14.82 47.96
CA LEU A 203 44.45 15.79 49.02
C LEU A 203 45.96 15.95 49.25
N ALA A 204 46.72 14.86 49.24
CA ALA A 204 48.19 14.91 49.34
C ALA A 204 48.83 15.59 48.12
N GLU A 205 48.29 15.36 46.91
CA GLU A 205 48.68 16.07 45.70
C GLU A 205 48.33 17.56 45.79
N ALA A 206 47.17 17.93 46.37
CA ALA A 206 46.78 19.31 46.60
C ALA A 206 47.65 20.01 47.68
N GLU A 207 48.02 19.31 48.75
CA GLU A 207 48.94 19.80 49.79
C GLU A 207 50.38 19.93 49.27
N ALA A 208 50.85 18.98 48.47
CA ALA A 208 52.14 19.08 47.78
C ALA A 208 52.15 20.23 46.76
N ALA A 209 51.04 20.43 46.03
CA ALA A 209 50.88 21.57 45.13
C ALA A 209 50.80 22.91 45.89
N ALA A 210 50.23 22.93 47.10
CA ALA A 210 50.20 24.10 47.97
C ALA A 210 51.57 24.41 48.61
N ALA A 211 52.35 23.38 48.97
CA ALA A 211 53.72 23.53 49.47
C ALA A 211 54.71 23.92 48.36
N ALA A 212 54.47 23.47 47.13
CA ALA A 212 55.21 23.89 45.93
C ALA A 212 54.74 25.26 45.39
N ARG A 213 53.67 25.85 45.95
CA ARG A 213 53.20 27.17 45.57
C ARG A 213 54.09 28.22 46.25
N PRO A 214 54.93 28.97 45.52
CA PRO A 214 55.74 30.02 46.13
C PRO A 214 54.83 31.08 46.76
N LEU A 215 55.23 31.57 47.95
CA LEU A 215 54.51 32.62 48.69
C LEU A 215 54.22 33.81 47.77
N PRO A 216 52.99 34.36 47.76
CA PRO A 216 52.68 35.56 47.00
C PRO A 216 53.38 36.75 47.69
N GLY A 217 54.61 37.04 47.27
CA GLY A 217 55.41 38.13 47.82
C GLY A 217 56.93 38.03 47.69
N ALA A 218 57.51 36.99 47.06
CA ALA A 218 58.91 37.05 46.63
C ALA A 218 58.96 37.64 45.22
N ALA A 219 59.41 38.90 45.12
CA ALA A 219 59.72 39.55 43.85
C ALA A 219 60.72 38.69 43.04
N PRO A 220 60.63 38.68 41.70
CA PRO A 220 61.71 38.14 40.89
C PRO A 220 62.92 39.09 41.01
N GLU A 221 63.97 38.67 41.70
CA GLU A 221 65.29 39.26 41.52
C GLU A 221 65.87 38.73 40.20
N SER A 222 66.04 39.67 39.27
CA SER A 222 66.99 39.78 38.14
C SER A 222 67.63 38.52 37.57
#